data_AF-A0A820XSI3-F1
#
_entry.id   AF-A0A820XSI3-F1
#
_cell.length_a   1.000
_cell.length_b   1.000
_cell.length_c   1.000
_cell.angle_alpha   90.00
_cell.angle_beta   90.00
_cell.angle_gamma   90.00
#
_symmetry.space_group_name_H-M   'P 1'
#
loop_
_entity.id
_entity.type
_entity.pdbx_description
1 polymer ?
#
loop_
_entity_poly.entity_id
_entity_poly.type
_entity_poly.pdbx_seq_one_letter_code
_entity_poly.pdbx_strand_id
1 'polypeptide(L)'
;IGLDIVSIPQSQEQPQALVVISTTYQEPAALENTKNSPTSSFDSFDYPSQGRRYKLPFEIRIMQPILRFLQLLCENHNPEFQNYLRLQDHNKTNYNLVCETLKFLDAICGSQTGLLGLLGNYINEDNVELINQALNTLTEYCQGPCRDNQDAIVNHESNGIDIIIAIVLNDITPLNQKNYDLVLELKDNASKLLLAVMESRDDSTNAERILRNIVPISQLLDVGCEIYARGKQQEIEEKNTQESENDELLHDEEANESSDNVAQTVGHNIYILAYQLARHNRELEVLMKHRTLNDEALSYYHKHTAEIEIIRHDRSIEPIVFPVPQLCEFLTVEKKQKVFLTCEQDEQGSKVKDFFEKFPEIFEEMKWQRKLRHQPTLYWFSSHMSLWSDISFNFAVLINILVAVFYPFNKGLKDLDPRASAAIWSALFITLIAILIKPNVTSMRMFFVAGILRSIYSVGLGPTLWLMGAIQVLNKGVFLVSFMGNNGTFSKSRYENLTNFELVYHVGYLLLCVFGLCLHEFFYSLLLLDVVYREDTLWNVIQCVVRNAKSVILTAVFAVIIIYLFAICGYLFIQDDFLMPVNTKPLAIGHENDTNVLSK
;
A
#
# COMPACT_ATOMS: atom_id res chain seq x y z
N ILE A 1 -17.74 -19.51 -34.75
CA ILE A 1 -19.20 -19.64 -34.59
C ILE A 1 -19.46 -20.06 -33.15
N GLY A 2 -20.10 -19.18 -32.38
CA GLY A 2 -20.79 -19.44 -31.11
C GLY A 2 -19.93 -19.79 -29.91
N LEU A 3 -19.75 -18.83 -29.00
CA LEU A 3 -19.87 -19.07 -27.55
C LEU A 3 -20.21 -17.74 -26.87
N ASP A 4 -21.38 -17.74 -26.24
CA ASP A 4 -22.07 -16.62 -25.61
C ASP A 4 -21.25 -16.04 -24.45
N ILE A 5 -20.95 -14.75 -24.54
CA ILE A 5 -20.49 -13.95 -23.41
C ILE A 5 -21.72 -13.58 -22.60
N VAL A 6 -21.76 -14.11 -21.38
CA VAL A 6 -22.74 -13.80 -20.34
C VAL A 6 -22.80 -12.28 -20.16
N SER A 7 -23.93 -11.71 -20.55
CA SER A 7 -24.35 -10.35 -20.27
C SER A 7 -24.43 -10.12 -18.77
N ILE A 8 -23.53 -9.27 -18.25
CA ILE A 8 -23.71 -8.63 -16.95
C ILE A 8 -24.85 -7.61 -17.11
N PRO A 9 -25.88 -7.61 -16.24
CA PRO A 9 -27.01 -6.71 -16.40
C PRO A 9 -26.56 -5.26 -16.21
N GLN A 10 -26.85 -4.44 -17.23
CA GLN A 10 -26.81 -2.99 -17.15
C GLN A 10 -27.64 -2.54 -15.94
N SER A 11 -26.95 -1.97 -14.94
CA SER A 11 -27.60 -1.21 -13.89
C SER A 11 -28.24 0.03 -14.52
N GLN A 12 -29.56 -0.02 -14.57
CA GLN A 12 -30.54 1.05 -14.78
C GLN A 12 -29.97 2.47 -14.89
N GLU A 13 -30.09 3.01 -16.10
CA GLU A 13 -30.15 4.43 -16.39
C GLU A 13 -31.09 5.14 -15.40
N GLN A 14 -30.57 6.12 -14.67
CA GLN A 14 -31.35 7.23 -14.12
C GLN A 14 -31.16 8.46 -15.03
N PRO A 15 -32.22 9.27 -15.22
CA PRO A 15 -32.32 10.18 -16.34
C PRO A 15 -31.34 11.34 -16.22
N GLN A 16 -30.71 11.65 -17.35
CA GLN A 16 -29.99 12.88 -17.61
C GLN A 16 -30.87 14.09 -17.21
N ALA A 17 -30.37 14.92 -16.30
CA ALA A 17 -30.90 16.25 -16.09
C ALA A 17 -30.58 17.09 -17.33
N LEU A 18 -31.47 17.03 -18.30
CA LEU A 18 -31.49 17.90 -19.47
C LEU A 18 -31.79 19.34 -18.97
N VAL A 19 -30.74 20.13 -18.70
CA VAL A 19 -30.91 21.57 -18.52
C VAL A 19 -31.15 22.18 -19.90
N VAL A 20 -32.42 22.18 -20.30
CA VAL A 20 -32.91 22.98 -21.42
C VAL A 20 -32.81 24.45 -21.01
N ILE A 21 -31.75 25.13 -21.43
CA ILE A 21 -31.72 26.60 -21.41
C ILE A 21 -32.63 27.07 -22.55
N SER A 22 -33.92 27.20 -22.26
CA SER A 22 -34.85 27.95 -23.09
C SER A 22 -34.83 29.40 -22.63
N THR A 23 -34.02 30.24 -23.29
CA THR A 23 -34.16 31.70 -23.16
C THR A 23 -35.00 32.21 -24.32
N THR A 24 -36.29 32.38 -24.02
CA THR A 24 -37.22 33.14 -24.84
C THR A 24 -36.72 34.59 -24.87
N TYR A 25 -36.19 35.03 -26.01
CA TYR A 25 -35.88 36.44 -26.24
C TYR A 25 -37.20 37.19 -26.47
N GLN A 26 -37.57 38.04 -25.52
CA GLN A 26 -38.74 38.91 -25.62
C GLN A 26 -38.22 40.35 -25.81
N GLU A 27 -38.44 40.88 -27.01
CA GLU A 27 -38.13 42.24 -27.43
C GLU A 27 -38.91 43.26 -26.58
N PRO A 28 -38.28 44.37 -26.13
CA PRO A 28 -39.01 45.58 -25.82
C PRO A 28 -38.64 46.72 -26.79
N ALA A 29 -39.64 47.04 -27.61
CA ALA A 29 -40.08 48.34 -28.10
C ALA A 29 -39.07 49.52 -28.10
N ALA A 30 -38.87 50.03 -29.32
CA ALA A 30 -38.36 51.35 -29.63
C ALA A 30 -39.10 52.48 -28.88
N LEU A 31 -38.34 53.47 -28.40
CA LEU A 31 -38.84 54.83 -28.22
C LEU A 31 -37.80 55.83 -28.73
N GLU A 32 -38.30 56.76 -29.54
CA GLU A 32 -37.59 57.72 -30.37
C GLU A 32 -36.89 58.86 -29.60
N ASN A 33 -35.80 59.33 -30.22
CA ASN A 33 -35.38 60.73 -30.40
C ASN A 33 -35.44 61.72 -29.22
N THR A 34 -34.25 62.15 -28.77
CA THR A 34 -33.92 63.58 -28.76
C THR A 34 -32.45 63.81 -29.08
N LYS A 35 -32.22 64.64 -30.11
CA LYS A 35 -30.95 65.23 -30.54
C LYS A 35 -30.31 66.02 -29.40
N ASN A 36 -28.98 65.95 -29.28
CA ASN A 36 -28.07 67.10 -29.14
C ASN A 36 -26.61 66.63 -29.01
N SER A 37 -25.82 66.87 -30.05
CA SER A 37 -24.37 67.07 -29.93
C SER A 37 -24.11 68.50 -29.42
N PRO A 38 -23.02 68.74 -28.66
CA PRO A 38 -21.85 69.27 -29.35
C PRO A 38 -20.50 68.75 -28.83
N THR A 39 -19.53 68.85 -29.73
CA THR A 39 -18.08 68.75 -29.56
C THR A 39 -17.50 69.80 -28.59
N SER A 40 -16.60 69.39 -27.67
CA SER A 40 -15.41 70.13 -27.19
C SER A 40 -14.64 69.25 -26.22
N SER A 41 -13.39 68.88 -26.52
CA SER A 41 -12.15 69.50 -26.03
C SER A 41 -11.47 68.65 -24.95
N PHE A 42 -10.23 68.26 -25.26
CA PHE A 42 -9.16 67.98 -24.32
C PHE A 42 -9.33 68.74 -23.00
N ASP A 43 -9.28 68.04 -21.88
CA ASP A 43 -8.50 68.52 -20.74
C ASP A 43 -7.96 67.33 -19.92
N SER A 44 -6.66 67.46 -19.66
CA SER A 44 -5.79 66.65 -18.84
C SER A 44 -6.38 66.37 -17.45
N PHE A 45 -6.35 65.11 -17.02
CA PHE A 45 -6.41 64.78 -15.60
C PHE A 45 -5.06 64.25 -15.13
N ASP A 46 -4.46 65.08 -14.27
CA ASP A 46 -3.25 64.86 -13.50
C ASP A 46 -3.24 63.52 -12.75
N TYR A 47 -2.07 62.89 -12.74
CA TYR A 47 -1.73 61.79 -11.86
C TYR A 47 -1.66 62.25 -10.40
N PRO A 48 -2.14 61.43 -9.45
CA PRO A 48 -1.46 61.22 -8.20
C PRO A 48 -0.70 59.89 -8.26
N SER A 49 0.61 60.01 -8.08
CA SER A 49 1.55 58.93 -7.83
C SER A 49 1.28 58.27 -6.47
N GLN A 50 0.81 57.01 -6.49
CA GLN A 50 1.08 55.98 -5.46
C GLN A 50 0.49 54.62 -5.88
N GLY A 51 1.37 53.63 -6.14
CA GLY A 51 1.12 52.18 -5.99
C GLY A 51 0.00 51.52 -6.80
N ARG A 52 0.06 51.50 -8.14
CA ARG A 52 -0.77 50.55 -8.92
C ARG A 52 -0.04 49.19 -9.05
N ARG A 53 -0.54 48.16 -8.36
CA ARG A 53 -0.38 46.74 -8.75
C ARG A 53 -0.84 46.61 -10.20
N TYR A 54 0.02 46.14 -11.10
CA TYR A 54 -0.34 45.98 -12.51
C TYR A 54 -1.28 44.78 -12.68
N LYS A 55 -2.59 45.00 -12.51
CA LYS A 55 -3.60 44.02 -12.94
C LYS A 55 -3.58 43.93 -14.46
N LEU A 56 -3.52 42.71 -15.00
CA LEU A 56 -3.60 42.44 -16.44
C LEU A 56 -4.77 43.20 -17.11
N PRO A 57 -4.59 43.70 -18.35
CA PRO A 57 -5.67 44.28 -19.15
C PRO A 57 -6.90 43.37 -19.23
N PHE A 58 -8.08 43.97 -19.37
CA PHE A 58 -9.35 43.22 -19.39
C PHE A 58 -9.37 42.18 -20.52
N GLU A 59 -8.82 42.54 -21.68
CA GLU A 59 -8.70 41.72 -22.88
C GLU A 59 -7.85 40.46 -22.65
N ILE A 60 -6.88 40.53 -21.74
CA ILE A 60 -6.05 39.38 -21.37
C ILE A 60 -6.74 38.58 -20.26
N ARG A 61 -7.34 39.26 -19.28
CA ARG A 61 -8.02 38.59 -18.16
C ARG A 61 -9.23 37.76 -18.59
N ILE A 62 -9.96 38.17 -19.63
CA ILE A 62 -11.10 37.41 -20.16
C ILE A 62 -10.67 36.08 -20.79
N MET A 63 -9.39 35.90 -21.16
CA MET A 63 -8.90 34.65 -21.72
C MET A 63 -8.94 33.50 -20.71
N GLN A 64 -8.77 33.77 -19.41
CA GLN A 64 -8.78 32.72 -18.38
C GLN A 64 -10.09 31.89 -18.39
N PRO A 65 -11.30 32.49 -18.28
CA PRO A 65 -12.54 31.73 -18.36
C PRO A 65 -12.80 31.13 -19.75
N ILE A 66 -12.32 31.76 -20.84
CA ILE A 66 -12.45 31.20 -22.20
C ILE A 66 -11.64 29.90 -22.31
N LEU A 67 -10.38 29.93 -21.89
CA LEU A 67 -9.51 28.76 -21.88
C LEU A 67 -10.05 27.68 -20.95
N ARG A 68 -10.55 28.06 -19.76
CA ARG A 68 -11.19 27.09 -18.85
C ARG A 68 -12.43 26.46 -19.48
N PHE A 69 -13.26 27.23 -20.18
CA PHE A 69 -14.40 26.69 -20.91
C PHE A 69 -13.97 25.70 -21.99
N LEU A 70 -12.96 26.05 -22.81
CA LEU A 70 -12.44 25.16 -23.85
C LEU A 70 -11.81 23.89 -23.27
N GLN A 71 -11.11 24.01 -22.15
CA GLN A 71 -10.57 22.87 -21.40
C GLN A 71 -11.68 21.91 -20.98
N LEU A 72 -12.74 22.42 -20.35
CA LEU A 72 -13.88 21.61 -19.86
C LEU A 72 -14.61 20.86 -20.97
N LEU A 73 -14.59 21.35 -22.21
CA LEU A 73 -15.20 20.68 -23.35
C LEU A 73 -14.40 19.45 -23.81
N CYS A 74 -13.10 19.42 -23.51
CA CYS A 74 -12.18 18.33 -23.85
C CYS A 74 -11.95 17.34 -22.71
N GLU A 75 -12.36 17.67 -21.47
CA GLU A 75 -12.26 16.75 -20.32
C GLU A 75 -12.92 15.39 -20.60
N ASN A 76 -12.41 14.33 -19.95
CA ASN A 76 -12.76 12.92 -20.20
C ASN A 76 -12.36 12.38 -21.58
N HIS A 77 -11.31 12.95 -22.19
CA HIS A 77 -10.75 12.50 -23.47
C HIS A 77 -11.78 12.49 -24.59
N ASN A 78 -12.51 13.59 -24.81
CA ASN A 78 -13.53 13.67 -25.86
C ASN A 78 -12.89 13.87 -27.26
N PRO A 79 -12.70 12.81 -28.08
CA PRO A 79 -11.94 12.93 -29.33
C PRO A 79 -12.68 13.75 -30.38
N GLU A 80 -14.02 13.79 -30.34
CA GLU A 80 -14.82 14.56 -31.29
C GLU A 80 -14.57 16.05 -31.09
N PHE A 81 -14.62 16.52 -29.84
CA PHE A 81 -14.41 17.93 -29.53
C PHE A 81 -12.95 18.35 -29.67
N GLN A 82 -12.01 17.49 -29.25
CA GLN A 82 -10.58 17.70 -29.45
C GLN A 82 -10.25 17.90 -30.94
N ASN A 83 -10.78 17.04 -31.82
CA ASN A 83 -10.57 17.18 -33.26
C ASN A 83 -11.32 18.37 -33.83
N TYR A 84 -12.54 18.64 -33.36
CA TYR A 84 -13.32 19.79 -33.83
C TYR A 84 -12.63 21.11 -33.52
N LEU A 85 -11.96 21.26 -32.37
CA LEU A 85 -11.20 22.48 -32.04
C LEU A 85 -10.02 22.74 -32.98
N ARG A 86 -9.44 21.68 -33.56
CA ARG A 86 -8.40 21.77 -34.58
C ARG A 86 -8.97 21.96 -35.98
N LEU A 87 -9.95 21.14 -36.36
CA LEU A 87 -10.48 21.02 -37.72
C LEU A 87 -12.01 21.03 -37.77
N GLN A 88 -12.61 22.14 -38.23
CA GLN A 88 -14.06 22.25 -38.47
C GLN A 88 -14.44 21.93 -39.93
N ASP A 89 -14.42 20.64 -40.30
CA ASP A 89 -14.61 20.15 -41.69
C ASP A 89 -15.90 20.61 -42.39
N HIS A 90 -16.95 20.88 -41.61
CA HIS A 90 -18.25 21.31 -42.14
C HIS A 90 -18.38 22.82 -42.33
N ASN A 91 -17.33 23.59 -42.03
CA ASN A 91 -17.32 25.03 -42.18
C ASN A 91 -16.45 25.49 -43.36
N LYS A 92 -16.79 26.62 -43.98
CA LYS A 92 -16.01 27.16 -45.11
C LYS A 92 -14.63 27.66 -44.67
N THR A 93 -14.54 28.15 -43.44
CA THR A 93 -13.30 28.63 -42.83
C THR A 93 -12.96 27.78 -41.62
N ASN A 94 -11.69 27.39 -41.54
CA ASN A 94 -11.14 26.64 -40.44
C ASN A 94 -10.43 27.59 -39.46
N TYR A 95 -10.66 27.38 -38.16
CA TYR A 95 -9.96 28.07 -37.08
C TYR A 95 -9.34 27.02 -36.17
N ASN A 96 -8.02 26.85 -36.28
CA ASN A 96 -7.28 25.91 -35.45
C ASN A 96 -7.00 26.52 -34.07
N LEU A 97 -7.92 26.31 -33.13
CA LEU A 97 -7.86 26.89 -31.79
C LEU A 97 -6.72 26.29 -30.95
N VAL A 98 -6.25 25.08 -31.28
CA VAL A 98 -5.07 24.46 -30.63
C VAL A 98 -3.83 25.30 -30.91
N CYS A 99 -3.58 25.61 -32.19
CA CYS A 99 -2.44 26.44 -32.59
C CYS A 99 -2.56 27.90 -32.10
N GLU A 100 -3.77 28.47 -32.11
CA GLU A 100 -3.98 29.84 -31.57
C GLU A 100 -3.74 29.91 -30.05
N THR A 101 -4.11 28.87 -29.31
CA THR A 101 -3.80 28.78 -27.86
C THR A 101 -2.30 28.67 -27.63
N LEU A 102 -1.58 27.93 -28.49
CA LEU A 102 -0.12 27.83 -28.43
C LEU A 102 0.56 29.18 -28.76
N LYS A 103 0.07 29.91 -29.76
CA LYS A 103 0.54 31.28 -30.08
C LYS A 103 0.26 32.25 -28.94
N PHE A 104 -0.87 32.11 -28.27
CA PHE A 104 -1.19 32.91 -27.08
C PHE A 104 -0.19 32.66 -25.94
N LEU A 105 0.13 31.39 -25.67
CA LEU A 105 1.17 31.02 -24.71
C LEU A 105 2.54 31.60 -25.10
N ASP A 106 2.87 31.57 -26.39
CA ASP A 106 4.11 32.15 -26.91
C ASP A 106 4.22 33.66 -26.74
N ALA A 107 3.12 34.36 -27.01
CA ALA A 107 3.02 35.80 -26.84
C ALA A 107 3.11 36.22 -25.36
N ILE A 108 2.41 35.53 -24.44
CA ILE A 108 2.41 35.90 -23.01
C ILE A 108 3.75 35.61 -22.33
N CYS A 109 4.50 34.62 -22.81
CA CYS A 109 5.84 34.27 -22.31
C CYS A 109 6.99 35.06 -22.97
N GLY A 110 6.73 35.88 -23.99
CA GLY A 110 7.71 36.85 -24.53
C GLY A 110 8.76 36.30 -25.51
N SER A 111 8.49 35.17 -26.16
CA SER A 111 9.42 34.45 -27.06
C SER A 111 9.92 35.27 -28.27
N GLN A 112 9.12 36.23 -28.76
CA GLN A 112 9.50 37.13 -29.87
C GLN A 112 10.72 38.02 -29.57
N THR A 113 11.22 38.03 -28.34
CA THR A 113 12.41 38.81 -27.95
C THR A 113 13.74 38.05 -28.11
N GLY A 114 13.72 36.81 -28.60
CA GLY A 114 14.92 36.09 -29.06
C GLY A 114 15.85 35.56 -27.95
N LEU A 115 15.47 35.69 -26.67
CA LEU A 115 16.21 35.13 -25.54
C LEU A 115 15.30 34.28 -24.64
N LEU A 116 15.31 32.97 -24.86
CA LEU A 116 14.60 31.97 -24.04
C LEU A 116 15.02 32.00 -22.54
N GLY A 117 16.17 32.60 -22.22
CA GLY A 117 16.68 32.77 -20.85
C GLY A 117 16.10 33.96 -20.07
N LEU A 118 15.18 34.74 -20.65
CA LEU A 118 14.54 35.91 -19.99
C LEU A 118 13.09 35.65 -19.56
N LEU A 119 12.63 34.40 -19.57
CA LEU A 119 11.26 34.01 -19.17
C LEU A 119 10.87 34.55 -17.79
N GLY A 120 11.81 34.59 -16.84
CA GLY A 120 11.58 35.13 -15.49
C GLY A 120 11.17 36.62 -15.45
N ASN A 121 11.44 37.39 -16.51
CA ASN A 121 11.02 38.80 -16.59
C ASN A 121 9.57 38.95 -17.08
N TYR A 122 9.07 37.97 -17.85
CA TYR A 122 7.72 38.02 -18.41
C TYR A 122 6.71 37.28 -17.52
N ILE A 123 7.13 36.20 -16.87
CA ILE A 123 6.32 35.44 -15.93
C ILE A 123 6.39 36.09 -14.54
N ASN A 124 5.25 36.50 -14.02
CA ASN A 124 5.11 37.17 -12.73
C ASN A 124 3.87 36.67 -11.98
N GLU A 125 3.70 37.11 -10.73
CA GLU A 125 2.56 36.72 -9.88
C GLU A 125 1.19 37.09 -10.48
N ASP A 126 1.12 38.11 -11.33
CA ASP A 126 -0.16 38.58 -11.91
C ASP A 126 -0.59 37.77 -13.15
N ASN A 127 0.31 37.05 -13.84
CA ASN A 127 0.00 36.31 -15.08
C ASN A 127 0.21 34.79 -15.01
N VAL A 128 0.88 34.29 -13.98
CA VAL A 128 1.16 32.87 -13.78
C VAL A 128 -0.10 31.98 -13.84
N GLU A 129 -1.21 32.41 -13.22
CA GLU A 129 -2.47 31.66 -13.23
C GLU A 129 -3.03 31.45 -14.65
N LEU A 130 -2.92 32.48 -15.49
CA LEU A 130 -3.39 32.42 -16.88
C LEU A 130 -2.49 31.52 -17.73
N ILE A 131 -1.18 31.51 -17.45
CA ILE A 131 -0.22 30.61 -18.09
C ILE A 131 -0.52 29.15 -17.69
N ASN A 132 -0.73 28.88 -16.39
CA ASN A 132 -1.16 27.57 -15.91
C ASN A 132 -2.47 27.12 -16.59
N GLN A 133 -3.45 28.01 -16.69
CA GLN A 133 -4.70 27.71 -17.39
C GLN A 133 -4.46 27.37 -18.87
N ALA A 134 -3.57 28.07 -19.57
CA ALA A 134 -3.22 27.77 -20.96
C ALA A 134 -2.53 26.39 -21.10
N LEU A 135 -1.57 26.07 -20.22
CA LEU A 135 -0.90 24.76 -20.19
C LEU A 135 -1.87 23.61 -19.95
N ASN A 136 -2.79 23.76 -18.97
CA ASN A 136 -3.83 22.77 -18.68
C ASN A 136 -4.78 22.58 -19.85
N THR A 137 -5.16 23.67 -20.52
CA THR A 137 -6.05 23.62 -21.70
C THR A 137 -5.37 22.91 -22.87
N LEU A 138 -4.10 23.21 -23.14
CA LEU A 138 -3.31 22.52 -24.16
C LEU A 138 -3.11 21.03 -23.83
N THR A 139 -2.99 20.69 -22.54
CA THR A 139 -2.90 19.29 -22.10
C THR A 139 -4.18 18.55 -22.46
N GLU A 140 -5.35 19.05 -22.09
CA GLU A 140 -6.64 18.42 -22.44
C GLU A 140 -6.92 18.36 -23.94
N TYR A 141 -6.35 19.29 -24.74
CA TYR A 141 -6.45 19.22 -26.21
C TYR A 141 -5.76 17.99 -26.79
N CYS A 142 -4.70 17.48 -26.17
CA CYS A 142 -3.93 16.37 -26.69
C CYS A 142 -3.90 15.12 -25.80
N GLN A 143 -4.43 15.18 -24.58
CA GLN A 143 -4.46 14.07 -23.63
C GLN A 143 -5.43 12.96 -24.07
N GLY A 144 -5.00 11.71 -23.93
CA GLY A 144 -5.62 10.56 -24.59
C GLY A 144 -4.98 10.31 -25.96
N PRO A 145 -5.41 9.30 -26.73
CA PRO A 145 -4.80 9.05 -28.02
C PRO A 145 -5.33 10.08 -29.03
N CYS A 146 -4.70 11.26 -29.08
CA CYS A 146 -5.03 12.35 -30.01
C CYS A 146 -3.79 12.81 -30.79
N ARG A 147 -3.18 11.86 -31.53
CA ARG A 147 -1.94 12.01 -32.32
C ARG A 147 -1.89 13.29 -33.15
N ASP A 148 -3.04 13.60 -33.68
CA ASP A 148 -3.38 14.68 -34.58
C ASP A 148 -3.24 16.09 -33.97
N ASN A 149 -3.65 16.25 -32.70
CA ASN A 149 -3.44 17.48 -31.94
C ASN A 149 -2.01 17.54 -31.37
N GLN A 150 -1.43 16.40 -31.00
CA GLN A 150 -0.03 16.31 -30.58
C GLN A 150 0.90 16.83 -31.69
N ASP A 151 0.71 16.40 -32.95
CA ASP A 151 1.48 16.89 -34.10
C ASP A 151 1.29 18.39 -34.34
N ALA A 152 0.05 18.88 -34.17
CA ALA A 152 -0.26 20.29 -34.34
C ALA A 152 0.44 21.19 -33.32
N ILE A 153 0.66 20.70 -32.09
CA ILE A 153 1.40 21.42 -31.05
C ILE A 153 2.92 21.38 -31.32
N VAL A 154 3.46 20.21 -31.67
CA VAL A 154 4.91 19.98 -31.82
C VAL A 154 5.48 20.64 -33.08
N ASN A 155 4.76 20.55 -34.20
CA ASN A 155 5.24 20.98 -35.52
C ASN A 155 4.77 22.39 -35.91
N HIS A 156 4.19 23.14 -34.97
CA HIS A 156 3.70 24.49 -35.25
C HIS A 156 4.84 25.46 -35.58
N GLU A 157 4.61 26.35 -36.54
CA GLU A 157 5.59 27.33 -37.05
C GLU A 157 6.12 28.31 -35.99
N SER A 158 5.35 28.57 -34.93
CA SER A 158 5.77 29.46 -33.85
C SER A 158 6.79 28.83 -32.90
N ASN A 159 7.12 27.55 -33.06
CA ASN A 159 7.97 26.80 -32.13
C ASN A 159 7.51 26.90 -30.67
N GLY A 160 6.20 26.97 -30.42
CA GLY A 160 5.65 27.17 -29.07
C GLY A 160 6.03 26.07 -28.07
N ILE A 161 6.42 24.88 -28.55
CA ILE A 161 6.97 23.81 -27.71
C ILE A 161 8.30 24.20 -27.03
N ASP A 162 9.09 25.06 -27.64
CA ASP A 162 10.37 25.52 -27.10
C ASP A 162 10.16 26.29 -25.79
N ILE A 163 9.03 27.01 -25.66
CA ILE A 163 8.66 27.71 -24.43
C ILE A 163 8.27 26.74 -23.33
N ILE A 164 7.49 25.70 -23.66
CA ILE A 164 7.09 24.68 -22.69
C ILE A 164 8.34 24.02 -22.11
N ILE A 165 9.29 23.66 -22.98
CA ILE A 165 10.60 23.11 -22.57
C ILE A 165 11.37 24.12 -21.71
N ALA A 166 11.38 25.39 -22.08
CA ALA A 166 12.09 26.41 -21.33
C ALA A 166 11.45 26.72 -19.96
N ILE A 167 10.13 26.60 -19.79
CA ILE A 167 9.45 26.67 -18.49
C ILE A 167 9.94 25.54 -17.57
N VAL A 168 10.09 24.32 -18.11
CA VAL A 168 10.62 23.17 -17.36
C VAL A 168 12.10 23.38 -17.00
N LEU A 169 12.93 23.80 -17.96
CA LEU A 169 14.39 23.81 -17.79
C LEU A 169 14.97 25.04 -17.09
N ASN A 170 14.37 26.21 -17.25
CA ASN A 170 14.96 27.47 -16.78
C ASN A 170 14.45 27.88 -15.39
N ASP A 171 15.28 28.65 -14.69
CA ASP A 171 14.90 29.34 -13.47
C ASP A 171 14.02 30.56 -13.76
N ILE A 172 12.87 30.64 -13.07
CA ILE A 172 11.91 31.74 -13.21
C ILE A 172 12.18 32.78 -12.12
N THR A 173 13.30 33.49 -12.21
CA THR A 173 13.64 34.58 -11.25
C THR A 173 12.98 35.89 -11.71
N PRO A 174 12.28 36.64 -10.82
CA PRO A 174 12.30 36.59 -9.35
C PRO A 174 11.20 35.72 -8.70
N LEU A 175 10.28 35.13 -9.45
CA LEU A 175 9.16 34.33 -8.89
C LEU A 175 9.67 33.19 -7.99
N ASN A 176 10.79 32.56 -8.36
CA ASN A 176 11.50 31.52 -7.61
C ASN A 176 11.80 31.90 -6.16
N GLN A 177 12.02 33.19 -5.87
CA GLN A 177 12.36 33.68 -4.53
C GLN A 177 11.14 34.11 -3.72
N LYS A 178 10.08 34.53 -4.40
CA LYS A 178 8.88 35.09 -3.74
C LYS A 178 7.82 34.04 -3.47
N ASN A 179 7.60 33.15 -4.44
CA ASN A 179 6.54 32.17 -4.37
C ASN A 179 6.94 30.92 -5.19
N TYR A 180 7.71 30.05 -4.55
CA TYR A 180 8.26 28.85 -5.18
C TYR A 180 7.17 27.85 -5.59
N ASP A 181 6.07 27.78 -4.84
CA ASP A 181 4.96 26.86 -5.11
C ASP A 181 4.31 27.11 -6.48
N LEU A 182 4.17 28.38 -6.86
CA LEU A 182 3.67 28.76 -8.20
C LEU A 182 4.62 28.35 -9.33
N VAL A 183 5.94 28.35 -9.07
CA VAL A 183 6.94 27.86 -10.03
C VAL A 183 6.87 26.34 -10.15
N LEU A 184 6.68 25.63 -9.03
CA LEU A 184 6.47 24.19 -9.03
C LEU A 184 5.23 23.83 -9.84
N GLU A 185 4.10 24.51 -9.64
CA GLU A 185 2.86 24.29 -10.40
C GLU A 185 3.06 24.51 -11.92
N LEU A 186 3.77 25.57 -12.31
CA LEU A 186 4.11 25.81 -13.72
C LEU A 186 4.94 24.68 -14.32
N LYS A 187 5.99 24.24 -13.60
CA LYS A 187 6.86 23.15 -14.05
C LYS A 187 6.09 21.83 -14.12
N ASP A 188 5.19 21.58 -13.18
CA ASP A 188 4.32 20.40 -13.16
C ASP A 188 3.41 20.36 -14.39
N ASN A 189 2.63 21.43 -14.62
CA ASN A 189 1.70 21.51 -15.75
C ASN A 189 2.44 21.47 -17.09
N ALA A 190 3.62 22.10 -17.20
CA ALA A 190 4.44 22.02 -18.39
C ALA A 190 5.00 20.60 -18.63
N SER A 191 5.41 19.90 -17.57
CA SER A 191 5.87 18.51 -17.67
C SER A 191 4.75 17.55 -18.10
N LYS A 192 3.54 17.73 -17.57
CA LYS A 192 2.34 16.96 -17.96
C LYS A 192 1.97 17.17 -19.42
N LEU A 193 2.06 18.41 -19.92
CA LEU A 193 1.84 18.71 -21.34
C LEU A 193 2.86 17.99 -22.22
N LEU A 194 4.15 18.00 -21.86
CA LEU A 194 5.18 17.28 -22.62
C LEU A 194 4.97 15.76 -22.60
N LEU A 195 4.52 15.19 -21.48
CA LEU A 195 4.14 13.78 -21.39
C LEU A 195 2.91 13.45 -22.26
N ALA A 196 1.87 14.29 -22.22
CA ALA A 196 0.66 14.12 -23.04
C ALA A 196 0.95 14.19 -24.55
N VAL A 197 1.92 15.00 -24.96
CA VAL A 197 2.39 15.10 -26.35
C VAL A 197 3.07 13.81 -26.86
N MET A 198 3.59 12.98 -25.94
CA MET A 198 4.25 11.72 -26.24
C MET A 198 3.37 10.48 -25.97
N GLU A 199 2.17 10.66 -25.43
CA GLU A 199 1.28 9.57 -25.07
C GLU A 199 0.84 8.77 -26.32
N SER A 200 0.83 7.43 -26.22
CA SER A 200 0.34 6.51 -27.25
C SER A 200 0.97 6.65 -28.64
N ARG A 201 2.28 6.98 -28.67
CA ARG A 201 3.07 7.09 -29.90
C ARG A 201 4.04 5.93 -30.11
N ASP A 202 4.03 5.42 -31.34
CA ASP A 202 4.95 4.38 -31.80
C ASP A 202 6.21 4.98 -32.44
N ASP A 203 6.19 6.27 -32.79
CA ASP A 203 7.23 6.97 -33.54
C ASP A 203 8.08 7.90 -32.65
N SER A 204 9.33 8.13 -33.05
CA SER A 204 10.28 8.97 -32.30
C SER A 204 10.20 10.47 -32.63
N THR A 205 9.30 10.89 -33.53
CA THR A 205 9.32 12.25 -34.10
C THR A 205 9.14 13.35 -33.06
N ASN A 206 8.10 13.24 -32.22
CA ASN A 206 7.84 14.20 -31.14
C ASN A 206 8.94 14.20 -30.08
N ALA A 207 9.40 13.01 -29.68
CA ALA A 207 10.49 12.86 -28.72
C ALA A 207 11.79 13.51 -29.24
N GLU A 208 12.14 13.29 -30.52
CA GLU A 208 13.30 13.92 -31.15
C GLU A 208 13.17 15.45 -31.22
N ARG A 209 11.98 15.99 -31.51
CA ARG A 209 11.76 17.45 -31.53
C ARG A 209 11.98 18.06 -30.15
N ILE A 210 11.51 17.39 -29.09
CA ILE A 210 11.73 17.80 -27.70
C ILE A 210 13.22 17.73 -27.36
N LEU A 211 13.87 16.59 -27.63
CA LEU A 211 15.29 16.36 -27.32
C LEU A 211 16.23 17.37 -27.97
N ARG A 212 15.94 17.83 -29.21
CA ARG A 212 16.77 18.82 -29.91
C ARG A 212 16.84 20.18 -29.20
N ASN A 213 15.82 20.51 -28.41
CA ASN A 213 15.75 21.78 -27.68
C ASN A 213 16.32 21.70 -26.26
N ILE A 214 16.48 20.49 -25.72
CA ILE A 214 17.03 20.29 -24.37
C ILE A 214 18.55 20.24 -24.49
N VAL A 215 19.21 21.39 -24.29
CA VAL A 215 20.67 21.51 -24.39
C VAL A 215 21.22 22.28 -23.19
N PRO A 216 22.10 21.67 -22.35
CA PRO A 216 22.58 20.28 -22.42
C PRO A 216 21.52 19.27 -21.96
N ILE A 217 21.59 18.03 -22.46
CA ILE A 217 20.61 16.99 -22.11
C ILE A 217 20.63 16.61 -20.62
N SER A 218 21.73 16.88 -19.92
CA SER A 218 21.83 16.72 -18.47
C SER A 218 20.94 17.68 -17.69
N GLN A 219 20.63 18.85 -18.25
CA GLN A 219 19.89 19.91 -17.57
C GLN A 219 18.51 19.43 -17.10
N LEU A 220 17.85 18.57 -17.89
CA LEU A 220 16.56 17.99 -17.51
C LEU A 220 16.65 17.20 -16.20
N LEU A 221 17.72 16.40 -16.04
CA LEU A 221 17.97 15.65 -14.81
C LEU A 221 18.44 16.57 -13.68
N ASP A 222 19.26 17.58 -13.99
CA ASP A 222 19.78 18.54 -13.00
C ASP A 222 18.61 19.29 -12.32
N VAL A 223 17.60 19.73 -13.08
CA VAL A 223 16.39 20.38 -12.55
C VAL A 223 15.60 19.44 -11.63
N GLY A 224 15.40 18.17 -12.02
CA GLY A 224 14.70 17.20 -11.18
C GLY A 224 15.42 16.92 -9.85
N CYS A 225 16.76 16.89 -9.86
CA CYS A 225 17.59 16.75 -8.65
C CYS A 225 17.55 18.00 -7.77
N GLU A 226 17.56 19.19 -8.37
CA GLU A 226 17.48 20.45 -7.64
C GLU A 226 16.14 20.59 -6.90
N ILE A 227 15.03 20.30 -7.59
CA ILE A 227 13.69 20.32 -6.98
C ILE A 227 13.61 19.33 -5.80
N TYR A 228 14.18 18.13 -5.96
CA TYR A 228 14.26 17.14 -4.88
C TYR A 228 15.01 17.69 -3.66
N ALA A 229 16.19 18.27 -3.89
CA ALA A 229 17.03 18.80 -2.82
C ALA A 229 16.33 19.93 -2.06
N ARG A 230 15.65 20.85 -2.77
CA ARG A 230 14.87 21.93 -2.15
C ARG A 230 13.67 21.40 -1.37
N GLY A 231 12.93 20.44 -1.92
CA GLY A 231 11.80 19.80 -1.23
C GLY A 231 12.22 19.10 0.07
N LYS A 232 13.36 18.39 0.05
CA LYS A 232 13.93 17.73 1.24
C LYS A 232 14.37 18.75 2.30
N GLN A 233 14.90 19.89 1.88
CA GLN A 233 15.29 20.96 2.80
C GLN A 233 14.07 21.59 3.49
N GLN A 234 12.99 21.84 2.75
CA GLN A 234 11.72 22.35 3.32
C GLN A 234 11.15 21.40 4.37
N GLU A 235 11.13 20.08 4.12
CA GLU A 235 10.67 19.10 5.11
C GLU A 235 11.48 19.09 6.41
N ILE A 236 12.80 19.34 6.32
CA ILE A 236 13.68 19.39 7.49
C ILE A 236 13.38 20.66 8.31
N GLU A 237 13.18 21.80 7.64
CA GLU A 237 12.86 23.07 8.28
C GLU A 237 11.49 23.02 8.99
N GLU A 238 10.49 22.38 8.38
CA GLU A 238 9.17 22.15 8.99
C GLU A 238 9.24 21.28 10.24
N LYS A 239 9.97 20.15 10.19
CA LYS A 239 10.14 19.24 11.35
C LYS A 239 10.84 19.92 12.53
N ASN A 240 11.89 20.70 12.26
CA ASN A 240 12.60 21.43 13.30
C ASN A 240 11.74 22.53 13.96
N THR A 241 10.81 23.12 13.21
CA THR A 241 9.89 24.14 13.73
C THR A 241 8.81 23.50 14.61
N GLN A 242 8.28 22.33 14.21
CA GLN A 242 7.30 21.58 15.00
C GLN A 242 7.88 21.05 16.33
N GLU A 243 9.16 20.65 16.36
CA GLU A 243 9.83 20.26 17.61
C GLU A 243 10.00 21.43 18.61
N SER A 244 9.93 22.68 18.13
CA SER A 244 10.07 23.88 18.99
C SER A 244 8.76 24.37 19.60
N GLU A 245 7.60 23.94 19.09
CA GLU A 245 6.27 24.40 19.53
C GLU A 245 5.44 23.35 20.29
N ASN A 246 5.95 22.11 20.44
CA ASN A 246 5.23 21.00 21.07
C ASN A 246 5.29 21.01 22.62
N ASP A 247 4.61 21.97 23.26
CA ASP A 247 4.17 21.80 24.66
C ASP A 247 2.64 21.89 24.85
N GLU A 248 1.86 22.37 23.87
CA GLU A 248 0.39 22.38 24.00
C GLU A 248 -0.32 22.20 22.66
N LEU A 249 -0.75 20.96 22.34
CA LEU A 249 -2.04 20.58 21.72
C LEU A 249 -1.93 19.24 20.96
N LEU A 250 -2.26 18.16 21.67
CA LEU A 250 -2.65 16.87 21.07
C LEU A 250 -4.10 16.98 20.59
N HIS A 251 -4.34 17.45 19.37
CA HIS A 251 -5.60 17.19 18.67
C HIS A 251 -5.41 17.18 17.15
N ASP A 252 -5.79 16.03 16.58
CA ASP A 252 -6.15 15.75 15.18
C ASP A 252 -5.03 15.81 14.12
N GLU A 253 -4.12 14.83 14.18
CA GLU A 253 -3.10 14.53 13.13
C GLU A 253 -3.69 13.89 11.85
N GLU A 254 -5.02 13.77 11.71
CA GLU A 254 -5.65 13.16 10.51
C GLU A 254 -5.61 14.07 9.26
N ALA A 255 -5.15 15.32 9.38
CA ALA A 255 -5.15 16.29 8.27
C ALA A 255 -3.82 16.40 7.48
N ASN A 256 -2.70 15.87 7.98
CA ASN A 256 -1.43 15.86 7.24
C ASN A 256 -1.26 14.60 6.36
N GLU A 257 -2.30 13.77 6.24
CA GLU A 257 -2.26 12.40 5.69
C GLU A 257 -2.13 12.29 4.16
N SER A 258 -2.00 13.39 3.41
CA SER A 258 -1.96 13.36 1.94
C SER A 258 -1.13 14.45 1.27
N SER A 259 -0.29 15.19 1.99
CA SER A 259 0.62 16.14 1.34
C SER A 259 1.87 15.37 0.91
N ASP A 260 1.77 14.59 -0.16
CA ASP A 260 2.96 14.26 -0.94
C ASP A 260 3.69 15.58 -1.19
N ASN A 261 4.97 15.65 -0.80
CA ASN A 261 5.75 16.87 -0.98
C ASN A 261 5.63 17.30 -2.44
N VAL A 262 4.99 18.46 -2.68
CA VAL A 262 4.65 18.93 -4.03
C VAL A 262 5.91 18.98 -4.88
N ALA A 263 7.03 19.44 -4.30
CA ALA A 263 8.32 19.46 -4.98
C ALA A 263 8.77 18.06 -5.43
N GLN A 264 8.67 17.04 -4.57
CA GLN A 264 9.03 15.67 -4.95
C GLN A 264 8.14 15.15 -6.09
N THR A 265 6.84 15.46 -6.07
CA THR A 265 5.91 15.07 -7.14
C THR A 265 6.29 15.72 -8.47
N VAL A 266 6.57 17.03 -8.48
CA VAL A 266 7.00 17.76 -9.69
C VAL A 266 8.34 17.22 -10.20
N GLY A 267 9.31 17.00 -9.31
CA GLY A 267 10.61 16.44 -9.66
C GLY A 267 10.50 15.01 -10.22
N HIS A 268 9.57 14.20 -9.70
CA HIS A 268 9.28 12.86 -10.22
C HIS A 268 8.66 12.92 -11.62
N ASN A 269 7.73 13.85 -11.88
CA ASN A 269 7.13 14.03 -13.22
C ASN A 269 8.20 14.40 -14.27
N ILE A 270 9.16 15.26 -13.90
CA ILE A 270 10.32 15.59 -14.74
C ILE A 270 11.22 14.36 -14.95
N TYR A 271 11.42 13.54 -13.92
CA TYR A 271 12.16 12.28 -14.05
C TYR A 271 11.46 11.29 -15.01
N ILE A 272 10.13 11.15 -14.93
CA ILE A 272 9.36 10.29 -15.85
C ILE A 272 9.48 10.81 -17.30
N LEU A 273 9.41 12.13 -17.50
CA LEU A 273 9.66 12.74 -18.80
C LEU A 273 11.05 12.37 -19.33
N ALA A 274 12.10 12.51 -18.51
CA ALA A 274 13.46 12.12 -18.87
C ALA A 274 13.55 10.62 -19.19
N TYR A 275 12.89 9.78 -18.39
CA TYR A 275 12.85 8.33 -18.57
C TYR A 275 12.19 7.93 -19.88
N GLN A 276 11.08 8.56 -20.27
CA GLN A 276 10.42 8.31 -21.54
C GLN A 276 11.28 8.78 -22.72
N LEU A 277 11.89 9.98 -22.62
CA LEU A 277 12.79 10.50 -23.66
C LEU A 277 14.06 9.65 -23.83
N ALA A 278 14.56 9.04 -22.75
CA ALA A 278 15.73 8.16 -22.78
C ALA A 278 15.53 6.92 -23.68
N ARG A 279 14.29 6.46 -23.88
CA ARG A 279 13.99 5.35 -24.81
C ARG A 279 14.35 5.69 -26.26
N HIS A 280 14.36 6.98 -26.60
CA HIS A 280 14.66 7.49 -27.93
C HIS A 280 16.06 8.13 -28.03
N ASN A 281 16.81 8.21 -26.91
CA ASN A 281 18.14 8.82 -26.87
C ASN A 281 19.12 8.01 -26.00
N ARG A 282 20.08 7.37 -26.65
CA ARG A 282 21.10 6.52 -25.99
C ARG A 282 22.04 7.29 -25.07
N GLU A 283 22.33 8.56 -25.36
CA GLU A 283 23.19 9.38 -24.49
C GLU A 283 22.50 9.65 -23.14
N LEU A 284 21.23 10.04 -23.17
CA LEU A 284 20.42 10.25 -21.96
C LEU A 284 20.23 8.94 -21.18
N GLU A 285 19.98 7.82 -21.86
CA GLU A 285 19.85 6.51 -21.22
C GLU A 285 21.10 6.13 -20.42
N VAL A 286 22.29 6.30 -21.00
CA VAL A 286 23.57 6.01 -20.34
C VAL A 286 23.81 6.98 -19.19
N LEU A 287 23.52 8.27 -19.39
CA LEU A 287 23.66 9.30 -18.37
C LEU A 287 22.77 9.01 -17.15
N MET A 288 21.49 8.68 -17.38
CA MET A 288 20.55 8.32 -16.32
C MET A 288 21.03 7.10 -15.54
N LYS A 289 21.44 6.02 -16.23
CA LYS A 289 21.95 4.80 -15.57
C LYS A 289 23.16 5.09 -14.70
N HIS A 290 24.11 5.90 -15.18
CA HIS A 290 25.30 6.24 -14.41
C HIS A 290 24.98 7.13 -13.21
N ARG A 291 24.15 8.16 -13.39
CA ARG A 291 23.84 9.11 -12.32
C ARG A 291 22.90 8.54 -11.26
N THR A 292 22.01 7.61 -11.61
CA THR A 292 21.13 6.91 -10.64
C THR A 292 21.94 6.18 -9.56
N LEU A 293 23.17 5.75 -9.85
CA LEU A 293 24.04 5.10 -8.88
C LEU A 293 24.72 6.08 -7.90
N ASN A 294 24.86 7.35 -8.29
CA ASN A 294 25.66 8.34 -7.57
C ASN A 294 24.83 9.45 -6.93
N ASP A 295 23.61 9.69 -7.43
CA ASP A 295 22.72 10.76 -6.99
C ASP A 295 21.54 10.19 -6.19
N GLU A 296 21.35 10.71 -4.98
CA GLU A 296 20.28 10.29 -4.07
C GLU A 296 18.90 10.53 -4.69
N ALA A 297 18.70 11.68 -5.36
CA ALA A 297 17.41 12.06 -5.95
C ALA A 297 17.00 11.10 -7.07
N LEU A 298 17.93 10.80 -7.98
CA LEU A 298 17.68 9.88 -9.10
C LEU A 298 17.48 8.44 -8.61
N SER A 299 18.23 8.01 -7.59
CA SER A 299 18.03 6.71 -6.94
C SER A 299 16.63 6.61 -6.32
N TYR A 300 16.18 7.68 -5.65
CA TYR A 300 14.83 7.78 -5.10
C TYR A 300 13.75 7.66 -6.19
N TYR A 301 13.83 8.47 -7.25
CA TYR A 301 12.85 8.43 -8.33
C TYR A 301 12.84 7.08 -9.05
N HIS A 302 14.01 6.48 -9.28
CA HIS A 302 14.12 5.17 -9.90
C HIS A 302 13.45 4.07 -9.07
N LYS A 303 13.66 4.06 -7.74
CA LYS A 303 13.02 3.09 -6.82
C LYS A 303 11.49 3.22 -6.83
N HIS A 304 10.97 4.44 -7.01
CA HIS A 304 9.54 4.76 -6.98
C HIS A 304 8.91 4.89 -8.38
N THR A 305 9.58 4.43 -9.44
CA THR A 305 9.01 4.42 -10.79
C THR A 305 8.70 2.98 -11.20
N ALA A 306 7.48 2.75 -11.69
CA ALA A 306 7.08 1.47 -12.27
C ALA A 306 6.64 1.65 -13.73
N GLU A 307 6.83 0.59 -14.51
CA GLU A 307 6.36 0.48 -15.89
C GLU A 307 5.38 -0.69 -15.99
N ILE A 308 4.25 -0.48 -16.66
CA ILE A 308 3.26 -1.51 -16.98
C ILE A 308 2.90 -1.44 -18.45
N GLU A 309 2.60 -2.59 -19.05
CA GLU A 309 2.10 -2.66 -20.42
C GLU A 309 0.58 -2.84 -20.39
N ILE A 310 -0.14 -1.97 -21.09
CA ILE A 310 -1.60 -2.00 -21.19
C ILE A 310 -1.99 -2.27 -22.64
N ILE A 311 -2.99 -3.14 -22.84
CA ILE A 311 -3.59 -3.40 -24.15
C ILE A 311 -4.82 -2.51 -24.29
N ARG A 312 -4.80 -1.56 -25.25
CA ARG A 312 -5.96 -0.70 -25.55
C ARG A 312 -7.02 -1.43 -26.38
N HIS A 313 -8.18 -0.81 -26.59
CA HIS A 313 -9.30 -1.37 -27.35
C HIS A 313 -8.95 -1.72 -28.81
N ASP A 314 -7.97 -1.02 -29.38
CA ASP A 314 -7.44 -1.25 -30.73
C ASP A 314 -6.39 -2.38 -30.78
N ARG A 315 -6.14 -3.07 -29.65
CA ARG A 315 -5.13 -4.11 -29.47
C ARG A 315 -3.68 -3.62 -29.59
N SER A 316 -3.44 -2.31 -29.54
CA SER A 316 -2.11 -1.77 -29.37
C SER A 316 -1.62 -2.04 -27.93
N ILE A 317 -0.31 -2.30 -27.80
CA ILE A 317 0.35 -2.44 -26.50
C ILE A 317 1.04 -1.11 -26.22
N GLU A 318 0.71 -0.51 -25.09
CA GLU A 318 1.31 0.75 -24.66
C GLU A 318 2.00 0.57 -23.31
N PRO A 319 3.29 0.94 -23.20
CA PRO A 319 3.97 1.02 -21.92
C PRO A 319 3.58 2.34 -21.22
N ILE A 320 3.06 2.23 -20.00
CA ILE A 320 2.77 3.36 -19.13
C ILE A 320 3.76 3.37 -17.97
N VAL A 321 4.42 4.51 -17.78
CA VAL A 321 5.35 4.76 -16.69
C VAL A 321 4.66 5.66 -15.68
N PHE A 322 4.65 5.27 -14.40
CA PHE A 322 3.95 6.01 -13.36
C PHE A 322 4.70 5.95 -12.02
N PRO A 323 4.51 6.95 -11.13
CA PRO A 323 5.06 6.92 -9.79
C PRO A 323 4.32 5.89 -8.93
N VAL A 324 5.07 5.04 -8.23
CA VAL A 324 4.53 4.05 -7.28
C VAL A 324 4.02 4.79 -6.05
N PRO A 325 2.72 4.68 -5.70
CA PRO A 325 2.19 5.34 -4.50
C PRO A 325 2.92 4.88 -3.24
N GLN A 326 3.27 5.81 -2.35
CA GLN A 326 4.01 5.53 -1.11
C GLN A 326 3.35 4.46 -0.24
N LEU A 327 2.02 4.37 -0.28
CA LEU A 327 1.26 3.35 0.43
C LEU A 327 1.72 1.91 0.09
N CYS A 328 2.25 1.69 -1.12
CA CYS A 328 2.72 0.37 -1.56
C CYS A 328 3.98 -0.10 -0.80
N GLU A 329 4.75 0.81 -0.19
CA GLU A 329 5.90 0.44 0.67
C GLU A 329 5.47 -0.21 2.00
N PHE A 330 4.17 -0.13 2.33
CA PHE A 330 3.59 -0.75 3.52
C PHE A 330 3.14 -2.20 3.29
N LEU A 331 3.35 -2.76 2.11
CA LEU A 331 3.07 -4.16 1.83
C LEU A 331 4.09 -5.10 2.51
N THR A 332 3.60 -6.06 3.30
CA THR A 332 4.45 -7.04 3.98
C THR A 332 5.00 -8.10 3.01
N VAL A 333 6.24 -8.57 3.26
CA VAL A 333 6.87 -9.63 2.46
C VAL A 333 6.09 -10.94 2.57
N GLU A 334 5.57 -11.24 3.76
CA GLU A 334 4.76 -12.42 4.04
C GLU A 334 3.48 -12.44 3.19
N LYS A 335 2.74 -11.31 3.14
CA LYS A 335 1.55 -11.21 2.28
C LYS A 335 1.90 -11.34 0.81
N LYS A 336 2.99 -10.73 0.36
CA LYS A 336 3.48 -10.85 -1.03
C LYS A 336 3.73 -12.31 -1.40
N GLN A 337 4.39 -13.07 -0.52
CA GLN A 337 4.62 -14.51 -0.72
C GLN A 337 3.33 -15.33 -0.66
N LYS A 338 2.44 -15.03 0.31
CA LYS A 338 1.13 -15.69 0.44
C LYS A 338 0.30 -15.51 -0.83
N VAL A 339 0.21 -14.29 -1.37
CA VAL A 339 -0.51 -14.02 -2.63
C VAL A 339 0.14 -14.78 -3.79
N PHE A 340 1.47 -14.77 -3.89
CA PHE A 340 2.19 -15.48 -4.95
C PHE A 340 1.94 -17.01 -4.94
N LEU A 341 1.87 -17.62 -3.76
CA LEU A 341 1.66 -19.07 -3.61
C LEU A 341 0.19 -19.50 -3.65
N THR A 342 -0.74 -18.62 -3.25
CA THR A 342 -2.17 -18.94 -3.16
C THR A 342 -2.98 -18.52 -4.38
N CYS A 343 -2.46 -17.64 -5.24
CA CYS A 343 -3.16 -17.28 -6.47
C CYS A 343 -3.27 -18.48 -7.41
N GLU A 344 -4.44 -18.66 -8.03
CA GLU A 344 -4.66 -19.71 -9.01
C GLU A 344 -3.65 -19.57 -10.18
N GLN A 345 -2.96 -20.66 -10.50
CA GLN A 345 -1.92 -20.71 -11.54
C GLN A 345 -2.41 -21.53 -12.75
N ASP A 346 -3.57 -21.18 -13.30
CA ASP A 346 -4.07 -21.81 -14.51
C ASP A 346 -3.67 -21.04 -15.79
N GLU A 347 -3.81 -21.67 -16.95
CA GLU A 347 -3.56 -21.08 -18.26
C GLU A 347 -4.74 -20.22 -18.77
N GLN A 348 -5.88 -20.21 -18.08
CA GLN A 348 -7.16 -19.70 -18.60
C GLN A 348 -7.61 -18.37 -17.98
N GLY A 349 -6.68 -17.45 -17.74
CA GLY A 349 -7.00 -16.07 -17.34
C GLY A 349 -7.67 -15.92 -15.96
N SER A 350 -7.94 -17.01 -15.24
CA SER A 350 -8.53 -16.96 -13.90
C SER A 350 -7.52 -16.44 -12.88
N LYS A 351 -6.21 -16.66 -13.11
CA LYS A 351 -5.11 -16.05 -12.33
C LYS A 351 -5.27 -14.56 -12.13
N VAL A 352 -5.59 -13.82 -13.21
CA VAL A 352 -5.71 -12.37 -13.17
C VAL A 352 -6.95 -11.99 -12.35
N LYS A 353 -8.06 -12.68 -12.58
CA LYS A 353 -9.31 -12.47 -11.85
C LYS A 353 -9.13 -12.70 -10.34
N ASP A 354 -8.57 -13.84 -9.94
CA ASP A 354 -8.33 -14.18 -8.53
C ASP A 354 -7.37 -13.18 -7.85
N PHE A 355 -6.35 -12.71 -8.57
CA PHE A 355 -5.46 -11.66 -8.06
C PHE A 355 -6.21 -10.34 -7.78
N PHE A 356 -7.07 -9.89 -8.70
CA PHE A 356 -7.86 -8.67 -8.50
C PHE A 356 -8.93 -8.82 -7.41
N GLU A 357 -9.51 -10.02 -7.23
CA GLU A 357 -10.44 -10.29 -6.13
C GLU A 357 -9.76 -10.18 -4.75
N LYS A 358 -8.45 -10.45 -4.65
CA LYS A 358 -7.66 -10.30 -3.42
C LYS A 358 -7.18 -8.87 -3.16
N PHE A 359 -7.24 -7.97 -4.15
CA PHE A 359 -6.72 -6.60 -4.04
C PHE A 359 -7.31 -5.80 -2.86
N PRO A 360 -8.63 -5.81 -2.58
CA PRO A 360 -9.19 -5.04 -1.47
C PRO A 360 -8.58 -5.40 -0.12
N GLU A 361 -8.31 -6.70 0.12
CA GLU A 361 -7.67 -7.15 1.36
C GLU A 361 -6.23 -6.65 1.48
N ILE A 362 -5.48 -6.68 0.37
CA ILE A 362 -4.10 -6.21 0.32
C ILE A 362 -4.06 -4.69 0.54
N PHE A 363 -5.01 -3.96 -0.04
CA PHE A 363 -5.12 -2.51 0.10
C PHE A 363 -5.42 -2.08 1.54
N GLU A 364 -6.37 -2.75 2.20
CA GLU A 364 -6.68 -2.49 3.61
C GLU A 364 -5.51 -2.87 4.53
N GLU A 365 -4.76 -3.93 4.22
CA GLU A 365 -3.52 -4.27 4.94
C GLU A 365 -2.47 -3.17 4.82
N MET A 366 -2.24 -2.62 3.62
CA MET A 366 -1.26 -1.54 3.43
C MET A 366 -1.65 -0.27 4.21
N LYS A 367 -2.93 0.12 4.17
CA LYS A 367 -3.45 1.24 4.99
C LYS A 367 -3.24 1.01 6.47
N TRP A 368 -3.52 -0.20 6.93
CA TRP A 368 -3.36 -0.57 8.32
C TRP A 368 -1.89 -0.58 8.75
N GLN A 369 -0.99 -1.16 7.95
CA GLN A 369 0.45 -1.16 8.20
C GLN A 369 1.00 0.27 8.25
N ARG A 370 0.46 1.19 7.44
CA ARG A 370 0.76 2.63 7.56
C ARG A 370 0.38 3.18 8.93
N LYS A 371 -0.85 2.94 9.39
CA LYS A 371 -1.31 3.37 10.73
C LYS A 371 -0.48 2.72 11.86
N LEU A 372 -0.16 1.44 11.73
CA LEU A 372 0.60 0.69 12.72
C LEU A 372 2.02 1.25 12.90
N ARG A 373 2.69 1.67 11.81
CA ARG A 373 4.04 2.27 11.88
C ARG A 373 4.08 3.61 12.61
N HIS A 374 2.96 4.32 12.72
CA HIS A 374 2.85 5.54 13.54
C HIS A 374 2.80 5.22 15.05
N GLN A 375 2.56 3.96 15.44
CA GLN A 375 2.52 3.51 16.82
C GLN A 375 3.73 2.61 17.14
N PRO A 376 4.86 3.17 17.61
CA PRO A 376 6.14 2.46 17.69
C PRO A 376 6.13 1.25 18.62
N THR A 377 5.36 1.31 19.71
CA THR A 377 5.25 0.21 20.68
C THR A 377 4.52 -0.99 20.07
N LEU A 378 3.36 -0.76 19.46
CA LEU A 378 2.56 -1.81 18.82
C LEU A 378 3.30 -2.39 17.61
N TYR A 379 3.92 -1.54 16.79
CA TYR A 379 4.74 -1.99 15.66
C TYR A 379 5.86 -2.95 16.09
N TRP A 380 6.58 -2.64 17.18
CA TRP A 380 7.66 -3.50 17.68
C TRP A 380 7.16 -4.90 18.10
N PHE A 381 6.01 -4.98 18.78
CA PHE A 381 5.41 -6.27 19.13
C PHE A 381 4.92 -7.00 17.88
N SER A 382 4.31 -6.28 16.95
CA SER A 382 3.74 -6.80 15.71
C SER A 382 4.81 -7.35 14.76
N SER A 383 5.95 -6.67 14.63
CA SER A 383 7.03 -7.04 13.70
C SER A 383 7.71 -8.37 14.06
N HIS A 384 7.63 -8.79 15.32
CA HIS A 384 8.27 -10.01 15.83
C HIS A 384 7.30 -11.17 16.03
N MET A 385 6.20 -11.22 15.27
CA MET A 385 5.15 -12.24 15.39
C MET A 385 5.69 -13.69 15.36
N SER A 386 6.64 -13.98 14.46
CA SER A 386 7.27 -15.29 14.34
C SER A 386 8.03 -15.71 15.60
N LEU A 387 8.77 -14.80 16.22
CA LEU A 387 9.51 -15.07 17.47
C LEU A 387 8.56 -15.40 18.63
N TRP A 388 7.48 -14.64 18.79
CA TRP A 388 6.50 -14.89 19.84
C TRP A 388 5.80 -16.25 19.67
N SER A 389 5.54 -16.64 18.41
CA SER A 389 5.01 -17.95 18.05
C SER A 389 5.99 -19.08 18.42
N ASP A 390 7.26 -18.95 18.03
CA ASP A 390 8.32 -19.92 18.32
C ASP A 390 8.52 -20.12 19.82
N ILE A 391 8.56 -19.02 20.58
CA ILE A 391 8.69 -19.07 22.03
C ILE A 391 7.49 -19.82 22.63
N SER A 392 6.26 -19.53 22.17
CA SER A 392 5.06 -20.18 22.67
C SER A 392 5.09 -21.69 22.42
N PHE A 393 5.47 -22.12 21.22
CA PHE A 393 5.54 -23.54 20.91
C PHE A 393 6.64 -24.25 21.73
N ASN A 394 7.81 -23.64 21.86
CA ASN A 394 8.90 -24.23 22.64
C ASN A 394 8.53 -24.41 24.12
N PHE A 395 7.83 -23.44 24.72
CA PHE A 395 7.29 -23.58 26.07
C PHE A 395 6.23 -24.68 26.17
N ALA A 396 5.34 -24.81 25.20
CA ALA A 396 4.35 -25.89 25.18
C ALA A 396 5.03 -27.27 25.15
N VAL A 397 6.03 -27.48 24.29
CA VAL A 397 6.81 -28.72 24.23
C VAL A 397 7.51 -29.00 25.56
N LEU A 398 8.18 -27.99 26.12
CA LEU A 398 8.93 -28.13 27.36
C LEU A 398 8.04 -28.47 28.56
N ILE A 399 6.91 -27.80 28.73
CA ILE A 399 5.94 -28.10 29.80
C ILE A 399 5.45 -29.54 29.67
N ASN A 400 5.09 -29.99 28.45
CA ASN A 400 4.64 -31.36 28.23
C ASN A 400 5.71 -32.41 28.52
N ILE A 401 6.98 -32.15 28.18
CA ILE A 401 8.10 -33.04 28.54
C ILE A 401 8.23 -33.14 30.07
N LEU A 402 8.15 -32.02 30.78
CA LEU A 402 8.25 -32.01 32.25
C LEU A 402 7.08 -32.77 32.90
N VAL A 403 5.85 -32.56 32.42
CA VAL A 403 4.68 -33.31 32.88
C VAL A 403 4.87 -34.80 32.61
N ALA A 404 5.33 -35.19 31.41
CA ALA A 404 5.52 -36.60 31.06
C ALA A 404 6.58 -37.32 31.93
N VAL A 405 7.67 -36.64 32.30
CA VAL A 405 8.78 -37.24 33.08
C VAL A 405 8.44 -37.35 34.57
N PHE A 406 7.78 -36.33 35.13
CA PHE A 406 7.63 -36.20 36.58
C PHE A 406 6.21 -36.48 37.10
N TYR A 407 5.26 -36.82 36.24
CA TYR A 407 3.93 -37.24 36.67
C TYR A 407 3.95 -38.67 37.24
N PRO A 408 3.27 -38.96 38.37
CA PRO A 408 2.48 -38.07 39.22
C PRO A 408 3.33 -37.27 40.23
N PHE A 409 2.94 -36.01 40.44
CA PHE A 409 3.71 -34.99 41.20
C PHE A 409 3.80 -35.21 42.72
N ASN A 410 3.13 -36.23 43.25
CA ASN A 410 3.07 -36.52 44.69
C ASN A 410 4.31 -37.24 45.24
N LYS A 411 5.28 -37.59 44.38
CA LYS A 411 6.58 -38.08 44.84
C LYS A 411 7.45 -36.87 45.12
N GLY A 412 7.68 -36.57 46.40
CA GLY A 412 8.72 -35.62 46.80
C GLY A 412 10.00 -35.97 46.05
N LEU A 413 10.52 -35.01 45.28
CA LEU A 413 11.79 -35.19 44.57
C LEU A 413 12.84 -35.54 45.64
N LYS A 414 13.57 -36.65 45.43
CA LYS A 414 14.68 -37.00 46.31
C LYS A 414 15.66 -35.82 46.34
N ASP A 415 16.12 -35.45 47.52
CA ASP A 415 17.13 -34.41 47.68
C ASP A 415 18.30 -34.69 46.74
N LEU A 416 18.68 -33.68 45.95
CA LEU A 416 19.82 -33.79 45.05
C LEU A 416 21.09 -34.07 45.84
N ASP A 417 21.88 -35.02 45.38
CA ASP A 417 23.25 -35.19 45.86
C ASP A 417 23.99 -33.84 45.79
N PRO A 418 24.74 -33.44 46.84
CA PRO A 418 25.46 -32.16 46.87
C PRO A 418 26.36 -31.93 45.65
N ARG A 419 26.91 -33.00 45.07
CA ARG A 419 27.73 -32.96 43.84
C ARG A 419 26.91 -32.59 42.61
N ALA A 420 25.69 -33.12 42.48
CA ALA A 420 24.78 -32.80 41.39
C ALA A 420 24.23 -31.38 41.51
N SER A 421 23.93 -30.93 42.73
CA SER A 421 23.56 -29.53 43.01
C SER A 421 24.68 -28.55 42.65
N ALA A 422 25.92 -28.85 43.04
CA ALA A 422 27.09 -28.04 42.65
C ALA A 422 27.33 -28.01 41.13
N ALA A 423 27.09 -29.12 40.43
CA ALA A 423 27.20 -29.20 38.98
C ALA A 423 26.14 -28.35 38.25
N ILE A 424 24.90 -28.29 38.76
CA ILE A 424 23.85 -27.44 38.19
C ILE A 424 24.19 -25.96 38.39
N TRP A 425 24.72 -25.59 39.57
CA TRP A 425 25.19 -24.22 39.83
C TRP A 425 26.36 -23.83 38.94
N SER A 426 27.37 -24.70 38.79
CA SER A 426 28.49 -24.41 37.90
C SER A 426 28.05 -24.29 36.44
N ALA A 427 27.12 -25.14 35.98
CA ALA A 427 26.52 -25.04 34.66
C ALA A 427 25.78 -23.70 34.45
N LEU A 428 25.02 -23.22 35.45
CA LEU A 428 24.36 -21.91 35.41
C LEU A 428 25.34 -20.75 35.31
N PHE A 429 26.41 -20.75 36.10
CA PHE A 429 27.42 -19.69 36.05
C PHE A 429 28.24 -19.72 34.76
N ILE A 430 28.63 -20.91 34.27
CA ILE A 430 29.36 -21.07 33.01
C ILE A 430 28.51 -20.57 31.84
N THR A 431 27.23 -20.95 31.80
CA THR A 431 26.32 -20.50 30.73
C THR A 431 26.01 -19.01 30.82
N LEU A 432 25.88 -18.44 32.02
CA LEU A 432 25.73 -17.00 32.24
C LEU A 432 26.96 -16.21 31.74
N ILE A 433 28.18 -16.66 32.10
CA ILE A 433 29.43 -16.06 31.61
C ILE A 433 29.53 -16.17 30.09
N ALA A 434 29.14 -17.31 29.50
CA ALA A 434 29.13 -17.50 28.06
C ALA A 434 28.17 -16.53 27.34
N ILE A 435 26.99 -16.25 27.91
CA ILE A 435 26.04 -15.26 27.37
C ILE A 435 26.63 -13.84 27.42
N LEU A 436 27.30 -13.47 28.51
CA LEU A 436 27.90 -12.14 28.68
C LEU A 436 29.08 -11.91 27.72
N ILE A 437 29.86 -12.95 27.41
CA ILE A 437 30.98 -12.86 26.45
C ILE A 437 30.44 -12.81 25.01
N LYS A 438 29.49 -13.69 24.68
CA LYS A 438 28.87 -13.74 23.36
C LYS A 438 27.43 -14.28 23.44
N PRO A 439 26.41 -13.46 23.17
CA PRO A 439 25.02 -13.91 23.20
C PRO A 439 24.74 -14.84 22.00
N ASN A 440 24.85 -16.15 22.25
CA ASN A 440 24.50 -17.20 21.29
C ASN A 440 23.17 -17.86 21.70
N VAL A 441 22.37 -18.25 20.71
CA VAL A 441 21.07 -18.95 20.92
C VAL A 441 21.24 -20.24 21.72
N THR A 442 22.33 -20.98 21.49
CA THR A 442 22.66 -22.21 22.23
C THR A 442 22.97 -21.94 23.70
N SER A 443 23.77 -20.91 24.00
CA SER A 443 24.08 -20.51 25.37
C SER A 443 22.82 -20.05 26.13
N MET A 444 21.95 -19.29 25.48
CA MET A 444 20.65 -18.89 26.03
C MET A 444 19.78 -20.11 26.35
N ARG A 445 19.62 -21.05 25.41
CA ARG A 445 18.85 -22.29 25.63
C ARG A 445 19.40 -23.13 26.78
N MET A 446 20.73 -23.31 26.85
CA MET A 446 21.36 -24.07 27.94
C MET A 446 21.17 -23.40 29.31
N PHE A 447 21.25 -22.06 29.36
CA PHE A 447 20.97 -21.31 30.59
C PHE A 447 19.52 -21.47 31.05
N PHE A 448 18.54 -21.37 30.13
CA PHE A 448 17.13 -21.60 30.46
C PHE A 448 16.88 -23.01 30.97
N VAL A 449 17.40 -24.05 30.30
CA VAL A 449 17.25 -25.45 30.73
C VAL A 449 17.89 -25.69 32.10
N ALA A 450 19.10 -25.18 32.33
CA ALA A 450 19.78 -25.28 33.63
C ALA A 450 19.00 -24.53 34.73
N GLY A 451 18.42 -23.37 34.42
CA GLY A 451 17.59 -22.59 35.32
C GLY A 451 16.30 -23.30 35.72
N ILE A 452 15.60 -23.90 34.76
CA ILE A 452 14.40 -24.71 35.00
C ILE A 452 14.74 -25.93 35.85
N LEU A 453 15.80 -26.67 35.49
CA LEU A 453 16.24 -27.84 36.26
C LEU A 453 16.56 -27.45 37.71
N ARG A 454 17.23 -26.33 37.92
CA ARG A 454 17.51 -25.82 39.27
C ARG A 454 16.24 -25.42 40.03
N SER A 455 15.29 -24.77 39.35
CA SER A 455 14.01 -24.35 39.93
C SER A 455 13.21 -25.56 40.43
N ILE A 456 13.15 -26.63 39.63
CA ILE A 456 12.46 -27.88 39.98
C ILE A 456 12.98 -28.46 41.30
N TYR A 457 14.31 -28.51 41.50
CA TYR A 457 14.90 -29.09 42.71
C TYR A 457 15.05 -28.12 43.89
N SER A 458 14.82 -26.81 43.72
CA SER A 458 14.85 -25.84 44.82
C SER A 458 13.48 -25.53 45.39
N VAL A 459 12.52 -25.23 44.50
CA VAL A 459 11.17 -24.78 44.86
C VAL A 459 10.15 -25.91 44.75
N GLY A 460 10.48 -26.96 44.00
CA GLY A 460 9.58 -28.05 43.65
C GLY A 460 8.96 -27.87 42.27
N LEU A 461 8.48 -28.96 41.69
CA LEU A 461 7.97 -28.98 40.31
C LEU A 461 6.67 -28.19 40.13
N GLY A 462 5.74 -28.24 41.11
CA GLY A 462 4.45 -27.56 41.02
C GLY A 462 4.59 -26.04 40.81
N PRO A 463 5.30 -25.32 41.71
CA PRO A 463 5.54 -23.89 41.54
C PRO A 463 6.29 -23.52 40.25
N THR A 464 7.25 -24.35 39.81
CA THR A 464 7.97 -24.15 38.54
C THR A 464 7.03 -24.28 37.33
N LEU A 465 6.16 -25.29 37.31
CA LEU A 465 5.18 -25.47 36.24
C LEU A 465 4.16 -24.33 36.21
N TRP A 466 3.71 -23.86 37.38
CA TRP A 466 2.81 -22.71 37.46
C TRP A 466 3.45 -21.43 36.90
N LEU A 467 4.72 -21.16 37.26
CA LEU A 467 5.47 -20.01 36.72
C LEU A 467 5.63 -20.10 35.20
N MET A 468 6.00 -21.27 34.68
CA MET A 468 6.14 -21.49 33.24
C MET A 468 4.81 -21.37 32.50
N GLY A 469 3.73 -21.88 33.08
CA GLY A 469 2.37 -21.74 32.55
C GLY A 469 1.91 -20.28 32.52
N ALA A 470 2.22 -19.49 33.56
CA ALA A 470 1.93 -18.06 33.59
C ALA A 470 2.71 -17.29 32.52
N ILE A 471 4.01 -17.57 32.36
CA ILE A 471 4.85 -16.99 31.29
C ILE A 471 4.30 -17.37 29.92
N GLN A 472 3.83 -18.61 29.74
CA GLN A 472 3.23 -19.07 28.49
C GLN A 472 1.94 -18.33 28.13
N VAL A 473 1.06 -18.08 29.11
CA VAL A 473 -0.16 -17.29 28.91
C VAL A 473 0.19 -15.85 28.52
N LEU A 474 1.14 -15.23 29.22
CA LEU A 474 1.61 -13.86 28.89
C LEU A 474 2.20 -13.79 27.48
N ASN A 475 3.10 -14.71 27.14
CA ASN A 475 3.72 -14.79 25.82
C ASN A 475 2.66 -14.97 24.71
N LYS A 476 1.67 -15.85 24.93
CA LYS A 476 0.59 -16.04 23.95
C LYS A 476 -0.34 -14.82 23.86
N GLY A 477 -0.56 -14.11 24.96
CA GLY A 477 -1.26 -12.82 24.96
C GLY A 477 -0.55 -11.78 24.10
N VAL A 478 0.77 -11.65 24.25
CA VAL A 478 1.60 -10.76 23.41
C VAL A 478 1.54 -11.18 21.94
N PHE A 479 1.65 -12.49 21.66
CA PHE A 479 1.49 -13.02 20.30
C PHE A 479 0.11 -12.68 19.72
N LEU A 480 -0.97 -12.80 20.48
CA LEU A 480 -2.33 -12.49 20.01
C LEU A 480 -2.47 -11.00 19.67
N VAL A 481 -1.95 -10.12 20.51
CA VAL A 481 -1.92 -8.67 20.23
C VAL A 481 -1.09 -8.36 18.99
N SER A 482 0.07 -9.01 18.83
CA SER A 482 0.95 -8.92 17.65
C SER A 482 0.23 -9.40 16.37
N PHE A 483 -0.48 -10.52 16.43
CA PHE A 483 -1.26 -11.07 15.32
C PHE A 483 -2.42 -10.15 14.92
N MET A 484 -3.19 -9.68 15.89
CA MET A 484 -4.27 -8.70 15.66
C MET A 484 -3.73 -7.38 15.10
N GLY A 485 -2.52 -7.01 15.54
CA GLY A 485 -1.75 -5.87 15.09
C GLY A 485 -1.25 -6.01 13.65
N ASN A 486 -0.85 -7.17 13.16
CA ASN A 486 -0.42 -7.31 11.76
C ASN A 486 -1.60 -7.36 10.78
N ASN A 487 -2.69 -8.03 11.17
CA ASN A 487 -3.84 -8.27 10.30
C ASN A 487 -4.90 -7.16 10.32
N GLY A 488 -4.65 -6.05 11.01
CA GLY A 488 -5.59 -4.92 11.10
C GLY A 488 -6.94 -5.26 11.72
N THR A 489 -6.97 -6.30 12.55
CA THR A 489 -8.19 -6.82 13.16
C THR A 489 -8.84 -5.80 14.12
N PHE A 490 -8.05 -4.85 14.63
CA PHE A 490 -8.55 -3.76 15.48
C PHE A 490 -9.46 -2.76 14.74
N SER A 491 -9.29 -2.59 13.43
CA SER A 491 -10.12 -1.68 12.63
C SER A 491 -11.41 -2.34 12.12
N LYS A 492 -11.49 -3.68 12.18
CA LYS A 492 -12.63 -4.46 11.66
C LYS A 492 -13.73 -4.63 12.71
N SER A 493 -14.95 -4.87 12.25
CA SER A 493 -16.09 -5.10 13.14
C SER A 493 -15.90 -6.38 13.97
N ARG A 494 -16.40 -6.40 15.21
CA ARG A 494 -16.30 -7.57 16.11
C ARG A 494 -16.88 -8.85 15.49
N TYR A 495 -17.89 -8.72 14.63
CA TYR A 495 -18.50 -9.85 13.94
C TYR A 495 -17.55 -10.46 12.90
N GLU A 496 -16.88 -9.63 12.10
CA GLU A 496 -15.87 -10.10 11.13
C GLU A 496 -14.71 -10.80 11.83
N ASN A 497 -14.30 -10.28 12.99
CA ASN A 497 -13.24 -10.87 13.80
C ASN A 497 -13.60 -12.29 14.28
N LEU A 498 -14.84 -12.51 14.72
CA LEU A 498 -15.35 -13.83 15.12
C LEU A 498 -15.48 -14.81 13.95
N THR A 499 -15.58 -14.29 12.73
CA THR A 499 -15.70 -15.12 11.52
C THR A 499 -14.32 -15.58 11.03
N ASN A 500 -13.24 -14.90 11.42
CA ASN A 500 -11.88 -15.27 11.03
C ASN A 500 -11.40 -16.51 11.81
N PHE A 501 -11.30 -17.64 11.11
CA PHE A 501 -10.88 -18.92 11.68
C PHE A 501 -9.49 -18.86 12.33
N GLU A 502 -8.54 -18.12 11.74
CA GLU A 502 -7.18 -18.00 12.29
C GLU A 502 -7.18 -17.29 13.66
N LEU A 503 -7.98 -16.22 13.81
CA LEU A 503 -8.12 -15.51 15.08
C LEU A 503 -8.78 -16.41 16.15
N VAL A 504 -9.87 -17.09 15.79
CA VAL A 504 -10.59 -17.99 16.69
C VAL A 504 -9.68 -19.12 17.18
N TYR A 505 -8.85 -19.67 16.30
CA TYR A 505 -7.85 -20.67 16.66
C TYR A 505 -6.87 -20.15 17.72
N HIS A 506 -6.31 -18.95 17.53
CA HIS A 506 -5.36 -18.37 18.49
C HIS A 506 -6.00 -17.98 19.83
N VAL A 507 -7.26 -17.52 19.83
CA VAL A 507 -8.04 -17.29 21.06
C VAL A 507 -8.30 -18.62 21.78
N GLY A 508 -8.69 -19.68 21.04
CA GLY A 508 -8.85 -21.02 21.59
C GLY A 508 -7.57 -21.59 22.21
N TYR A 509 -6.42 -21.38 21.55
CA TYR A 509 -5.11 -21.75 22.09
C TYR A 509 -4.80 -21.00 23.40
N LEU A 510 -5.10 -19.70 23.47
CA LEU A 510 -4.93 -18.92 24.71
C LEU A 510 -5.81 -19.47 25.85
N LEU A 511 -7.06 -19.84 25.56
CA LEU A 511 -7.95 -20.47 26.54
C LEU A 511 -7.41 -21.81 27.04
N LEU A 512 -6.83 -22.64 26.15
CA LEU A 512 -6.18 -23.88 26.53
C LEU A 512 -4.96 -23.65 27.44
N CYS A 513 -4.18 -22.59 27.20
CA CYS A 513 -3.09 -22.19 28.12
C CYS A 513 -3.61 -21.82 29.51
N VAL A 514 -4.74 -21.10 29.59
CA VAL A 514 -5.39 -20.72 30.85
C VAL A 514 -5.95 -21.95 31.58
N PHE A 515 -6.60 -22.88 30.86
CA PHE A 515 -7.08 -24.13 31.45
C PHE A 515 -5.94 -25.03 31.93
N GLY A 516 -4.81 -25.07 31.22
CA GLY A 516 -3.59 -25.75 31.66
C GLY A 516 -3.05 -25.20 32.98
N LEU A 517 -3.18 -23.89 33.21
CA LEU A 517 -2.69 -23.22 34.41
C LEU A 517 -3.66 -23.33 35.60
N CYS A 518 -4.97 -23.24 35.35
CA CYS A 518 -5.98 -23.13 36.41
C CYS A 518 -6.71 -24.43 36.76
N LEU A 519 -6.83 -25.37 35.81
CA LEU A 519 -7.63 -26.59 35.99
C LEU A 519 -6.75 -27.83 36.16
N HIS A 520 -5.98 -28.17 35.12
CA HIS A 520 -5.16 -29.38 35.11
C HIS A 520 -4.06 -29.33 34.05
N GLU A 521 -2.88 -29.86 34.33
CA GLU A 521 -1.70 -29.78 33.46
C GLU A 521 -1.85 -30.58 32.16
N PHE A 522 -2.81 -31.50 32.10
CA PHE A 522 -3.08 -32.29 30.88
C PHE A 522 -3.63 -31.46 29.72
N PHE A 523 -4.22 -30.28 29.96
CA PHE A 523 -4.63 -29.39 28.87
C PHE A 523 -3.44 -28.89 28.04
N TYR A 524 -2.21 -28.89 28.61
CA TYR A 524 -1.00 -28.57 27.85
C TYR A 524 -0.75 -29.56 26.70
N SER A 525 -1.22 -30.81 26.79
CA SER A 525 -1.06 -31.81 25.72
C SER A 525 -1.74 -31.40 24.41
N LEU A 526 -2.86 -30.69 24.50
CA LEU A 526 -3.58 -30.17 23.33
C LEU A 526 -2.82 -29.05 22.63
N LEU A 527 -1.96 -28.31 23.33
CA LEU A 527 -1.14 -27.27 22.72
C LEU A 527 -0.10 -27.84 21.74
N LEU A 528 0.27 -29.12 21.86
CA LEU A 528 1.19 -29.77 20.92
C LEU A 528 0.59 -29.90 19.52
N LEU A 529 -0.74 -29.85 19.38
CA LEU A 529 -1.41 -29.86 18.07
C LEU A 529 -1.02 -28.65 17.20
N ASP A 530 -0.48 -27.59 17.79
CA ASP A 530 0.01 -26.43 17.05
C ASP A 530 1.15 -26.77 16.07
N VAL A 531 1.83 -27.91 16.25
CA VAL A 531 2.82 -28.42 15.27
C VAL A 531 2.22 -28.56 13.87
N VAL A 532 0.93 -28.88 13.78
CA VAL A 532 0.21 -29.04 12.52
C VAL A 532 0.06 -27.70 11.78
N TYR A 533 -0.20 -26.62 12.51
CA TYR A 533 -0.39 -25.29 11.92
C TYR A 533 0.93 -24.64 11.51
N ARG A 534 2.03 -25.00 12.19
CA ARG A 534 3.36 -24.46 11.94
C ARG A 534 4.07 -25.07 10.74
N GLU A 535 3.68 -26.27 10.33
CA GLU A 535 4.36 -27.04 9.29
C GLU A 535 3.43 -27.32 8.12
N ASP A 536 3.67 -26.65 6.99
CA ASP A 536 2.83 -26.74 5.78
C ASP A 536 2.69 -28.18 5.27
N THR A 537 3.74 -28.99 5.42
CA THR A 537 3.71 -30.40 5.01
C THR A 537 2.70 -31.21 5.81
N LEU A 538 2.62 -31.00 7.13
CA LEU A 538 1.65 -31.67 8.00
C LEU A 538 0.23 -31.16 7.76
N TRP A 539 0.07 -29.85 7.54
CA TRP A 539 -1.22 -29.28 7.16
C TRP A 539 -1.76 -29.93 5.87
N ASN A 540 -0.91 -30.08 4.85
CA ASN A 540 -1.27 -30.72 3.60
C ASN A 540 -1.69 -32.19 3.79
N VAL A 541 -1.04 -32.93 4.70
CA VAL A 541 -1.44 -34.31 5.03
C VAL A 541 -2.84 -34.35 5.63
N ILE A 542 -3.19 -33.42 6.53
CA ILE A 542 -4.54 -33.33 7.08
C ILE A 542 -5.55 -32.96 5.98
N GLN A 543 -5.21 -31.99 5.12
CA GLN A 543 -6.08 -31.56 4.03
C GLN A 543 -6.38 -32.70 3.05
N CYS A 544 -5.44 -33.63 2.83
CA CYS A 544 -5.68 -34.81 2.00
C CYS A 544 -6.83 -35.69 2.54
N VAL A 545 -6.99 -35.77 3.87
CA VAL A 545 -8.09 -36.50 4.51
C VAL A 545 -9.36 -35.64 4.55
N VAL A 546 -9.24 -34.38 4.93
CA VAL A 546 -10.39 -33.46 5.12
C VAL A 546 -11.10 -33.19 3.80
N ARG A 547 -10.36 -33.00 2.69
CA ARG A 547 -10.94 -32.76 1.36
C ARG A 547 -11.88 -33.87 0.91
N ASN A 548 -11.58 -35.11 1.28
CA ASN A 548 -12.37 -36.30 0.95
C ASN A 548 -13.13 -36.88 2.16
N ALA A 549 -13.30 -36.11 3.25
CA ALA A 549 -13.86 -36.60 4.51
C ALA A 549 -15.23 -37.26 4.36
N LYS A 550 -16.08 -36.74 3.47
CA LYS A 550 -17.41 -37.31 3.18
C LYS A 550 -17.31 -38.78 2.74
N SER A 551 -16.36 -39.10 1.86
CA SER A 551 -16.16 -40.45 1.35
C SER A 551 -15.59 -41.38 2.42
N VAL A 552 -14.66 -40.89 3.23
CA VAL A 552 -14.09 -41.64 4.36
C VAL A 552 -15.16 -41.98 5.40
N ILE A 553 -15.98 -41.00 5.79
CA ILE A 553 -17.07 -41.17 6.75
C ILE A 553 -18.10 -42.17 6.22
N LEU A 554 -18.50 -42.05 4.94
CA LEU A 554 -19.48 -42.97 4.34
C LEU A 554 -18.98 -44.41 4.33
N THR A 555 -17.69 -44.61 4.09
CA THR A 555 -17.06 -45.94 4.11
C THR A 555 -17.04 -46.52 5.53
N ALA A 556 -16.75 -45.71 6.55
CA ALA A 556 -16.81 -46.11 7.95
C ALA A 556 -18.23 -46.49 8.39
N VAL A 557 -19.24 -45.71 7.99
CA VAL A 557 -20.66 -46.03 8.25
C VAL A 557 -21.05 -47.36 7.61
N PHE A 558 -20.63 -47.60 6.37
CA PHE A 558 -20.86 -48.87 5.70
C PHE A 558 -20.21 -50.05 6.43
N ALA A 559 -18.97 -49.90 6.92
CA ALA A 559 -18.30 -50.92 7.73
C ALA A 559 -19.05 -51.22 9.04
N VAL A 560 -19.55 -50.19 9.73
CA VAL A 560 -20.37 -50.35 10.95
C VAL A 560 -21.65 -51.12 10.66
N ILE A 561 -22.34 -50.83 9.55
CA ILE A 561 -23.54 -51.56 9.12
C ILE A 561 -23.21 -53.04 8.89
N ILE A 562 -22.10 -53.35 8.23
CA ILE A 562 -21.69 -54.74 8.01
C ILE A 562 -21.41 -55.45 9.33
N ILE A 563 -20.61 -54.84 10.23
CA ILE A 563 -20.31 -55.41 11.55
C ILE A 563 -21.60 -55.67 12.33
N TYR A 564 -22.56 -54.74 12.29
CA TYR A 564 -23.85 -54.90 12.94
C TYR A 564 -24.67 -56.08 12.40
N LEU A 565 -24.71 -56.26 11.07
CA LEU A 565 -25.39 -57.40 10.45
C LEU A 565 -24.75 -58.74 10.85
N PHE A 566 -23.41 -58.81 10.87
CA PHE A 566 -22.70 -60.00 11.33
C PHE A 566 -22.92 -60.26 12.82
N ALA A 567 -22.99 -59.22 13.65
CA ALA A 567 -23.29 -59.35 15.07
C ALA A 567 -24.69 -59.94 15.30
N ILE A 568 -25.70 -59.54 14.53
CA ILE A 568 -27.05 -60.14 14.59
C ILE A 568 -26.98 -61.63 14.21
N CYS A 569 -26.29 -61.98 13.12
CA CYS A 569 -26.18 -63.38 12.70
C CYS A 569 -25.44 -64.22 13.75
N GLY A 570 -24.34 -63.71 14.31
CA GLY A 570 -23.60 -64.35 15.39
C GLY A 570 -24.45 -64.54 16.65
N TYR A 571 -25.26 -63.53 17.01
CA TYR A 571 -26.20 -63.64 18.13
C TYR A 571 -27.29 -64.69 17.89
N LEU A 572 -27.84 -64.79 16.67
CA LEU A 572 -28.92 -65.73 16.39
C LEU A 572 -28.45 -67.20 16.28
N PHE A 573 -27.23 -67.44 15.79
CA PHE A 573 -26.78 -68.80 15.45
C PHE A 573 -25.59 -69.32 16.26
N ILE A 574 -24.78 -68.45 16.87
CA ILE A 574 -23.45 -68.79 17.44
C ILE A 574 -23.30 -68.20 18.86
N GLN A 575 -24.41 -67.95 19.56
CA GLN A 575 -24.38 -67.32 20.88
C GLN A 575 -23.60 -68.15 21.92
N ASP A 576 -23.81 -69.47 21.93
CA ASP A 576 -23.26 -70.36 22.95
C ASP A 576 -21.74 -70.62 22.79
N ASP A 577 -21.20 -70.41 21.58
CA ASP A 577 -19.77 -70.57 21.28
C ASP A 577 -18.95 -69.31 21.61
N PHE A 578 -19.61 -68.19 21.93
CA PHE A 578 -18.96 -66.89 22.17
C PHE A 578 -18.51 -66.72 23.63
N LEU A 579 -17.67 -67.64 24.12
CA LEU A 579 -17.11 -67.60 25.47
C LEU A 579 -15.82 -66.78 25.51
N MET A 580 -15.89 -65.56 26.05
CA MET A 580 -14.71 -64.72 26.27
C MET A 580 -14.19 -64.90 27.71
N PRO A 581 -12.92 -65.29 27.92
CA PRO A 581 -12.36 -65.39 29.26
C PRO A 581 -12.27 -63.98 29.90
N VAL A 582 -13.04 -63.76 30.96
CA VAL A 582 -13.03 -62.49 31.71
C VAL A 582 -12.11 -62.61 32.92
N ASN A 583 -11.07 -61.79 32.98
CA ASN A 583 -10.25 -61.65 34.19
C ASN A 583 -10.97 -60.74 35.20
N THR A 584 -11.64 -61.34 36.19
CA THR A 584 -12.25 -60.59 37.30
C THR A 584 -11.16 -60.02 38.22
N LYS A 585 -11.05 -58.69 38.34
CA LYS A 585 -10.22 -58.05 39.38
C LYS A 585 -10.79 -58.40 40.77
N PRO A 586 -9.99 -58.86 41.73
CA PRO A 586 -10.49 -59.22 43.05
C PRO A 586 -11.07 -57.99 43.77
N LEU A 587 -12.31 -58.12 44.25
CA LEU A 587 -12.94 -57.17 45.16
C LEU A 587 -12.18 -57.20 46.48
N ALA A 588 -11.58 -56.08 46.86
CA ALA A 588 -11.02 -55.88 48.20
C ALA A 588 -12.17 -55.86 49.22
N ILE A 589 -12.48 -57.03 49.80
CA ILE A 589 -13.31 -57.12 50.99
C ILE A 589 -12.41 -56.73 52.17
N GLY A 590 -12.69 -55.57 52.75
CA GLY A 590 -12.11 -55.15 54.01
C GLY A 590 -12.53 -56.10 55.12
N HIS A 591 -11.57 -56.80 55.71
CA HIS A 591 -11.70 -57.36 57.05
C HIS A 591 -10.99 -56.43 58.02
N GLU A 592 -11.74 -55.46 58.53
CA GLU A 592 -11.49 -54.87 59.84
C GLU A 592 -12.47 -55.55 60.80
N ASN A 593 -11.94 -56.32 61.75
CA ASN A 593 -12.46 -56.37 63.11
C ASN A 593 -11.48 -57.12 64.00
N ASP A 594 -10.97 -56.36 64.95
CA ASP A 594 -10.29 -56.80 66.15
C ASP A 594 -10.98 -57.98 66.83
N THR A 595 -10.19 -58.90 67.38
CA THR A 595 -10.39 -59.34 68.77
C THR A 595 -9.12 -60.02 69.27
N ASN A 596 -8.58 -59.42 70.32
CA ASN A 596 -7.72 -60.05 71.33
C ASN A 596 -8.11 -61.51 71.59
N VAL A 597 -7.11 -62.38 71.82
CA VAL A 597 -6.99 -63.23 73.02
C VAL A 597 -5.67 -64.03 72.97
N LEU A 598 -4.97 -63.97 74.10
CA LEU A 598 -3.84 -64.80 74.51
C LEU A 598 -4.00 -66.31 74.19
N SER A 599 -2.92 -67.01 73.85
CA SER A 599 -2.21 -67.88 74.82
C SER A 599 -1.25 -68.89 74.16
N LYS A 600 -0.06 -68.94 74.80
CA LYS A 600 0.99 -69.97 74.82
C LYS A 600 1.90 -70.16 73.61
#